data_AF-A0A972N6Y0-F1
#
_entry.id   AF-A0A972N6Y0-F1
#
_cell.length_a   1.000
_cell.length_b   1.000
_cell.length_c   1.000
_cell.angle_alpha   90.00
_cell.angle_beta   90.00
_cell.angle_gamma   90.00
#
_symmetry.space_group_name_H-M   'P 1'
#
loop_
_entity.id
_entity.type
_entity.pdbx_description
1 polymer ?
#
loop_
_entity_poly.entity_id
_entity_poly.type
_entity_poly.pdbx_seq_one_letter_code
_entity_poly.pdbx_strand_id
1 'polypeptide(L)'
;MMPLALCPPGERVEVVHIRGRRLRERLRSMGITEGTVGHVLQGHGLGVILKVGNTRIAIGRGAAHKVLVRVLTPDEENPRPLASQVRP
;
A
#
# COMPACT_ATOMS: atom_id res chain seq x y z
N MET A 1 -6.07 -3.76 11.11
CA MET A 1 -6.24 -3.83 9.64
C MET A 1 -6.91 -2.56 9.17
N MET A 2 -6.52 -2.00 8.03
CA MET A 2 -7.11 -0.76 7.51
C MET A 2 -7.12 -0.75 5.97
N PRO A 3 -7.95 0.08 5.31
CA PRO A 3 -7.86 0.30 3.88
C PRO A 3 -6.50 0.88 3.50
N LEU A 4 -5.96 0.45 2.35
CA LEU A 4 -4.70 0.99 1.82
C LEU A 4 -4.76 2.52 1.65
N ALA A 5 -5.94 3.07 1.31
CA ALA A 5 -6.19 4.51 1.19
C ALA A 5 -5.92 5.32 2.47
N LEU A 6 -5.96 4.70 3.65
CA LEU A 6 -5.73 5.34 4.95
C LEU A 6 -4.34 5.04 5.51
N CYS A 7 -3.54 4.24 4.81
CA CYS A 7 -2.21 3.90 5.28
C CYS A 7 -1.25 5.09 5.09
N PRO A 8 -0.50 5.51 6.12
CA PRO A 8 0.48 6.55 5.96
C PRO A 8 1.65 6.08 5.08
N PRO A 9 2.27 7.00 4.33
CA PRO A 9 3.49 6.70 3.58
C PRO A 9 4.63 6.34 4.53
N GLY A 10 5.53 5.46 4.09
CA GLY A 10 6.65 4.93 4.87
C GLY A 10 6.36 3.58 5.52
N GLU A 11 5.09 3.18 5.63
CA GLU A 11 4.72 1.92 6.28
C GLU A 11 4.90 0.70 5.36
N ARG A 12 5.34 -0.40 5.98
CA ARG A 12 5.40 -1.71 5.34
C ARG A 12 4.07 -2.42 5.60
N VAL A 13 3.42 -2.90 4.55
CA VAL A 13 2.06 -3.42 4.63
C VAL A 13 1.91 -4.74 3.89
N GLU A 14 1.07 -5.61 4.42
CA GLU A 14 0.63 -6.84 3.78
C GLU A 14 -0.80 -6.69 3.30
N VAL A 15 -1.08 -7.10 2.06
CA VAL A 15 -2.43 -7.16 1.51
C VAL A 15 -3.16 -8.33 2.16
N VAL A 16 -4.15 -8.06 3.00
CA VAL A 16 -4.91 -9.11 3.69
C VAL A 16 -6.19 -9.47 2.94
N HIS A 17 -6.80 -8.51 2.25
CA HIS A 17 -8.04 -8.77 1.51
C HIS A 17 -8.29 -7.75 0.40
N ILE A 18 -8.82 -8.21 -0.73
CA ILE A 18 -9.19 -7.33 -1.85
C ILE A 18 -10.70 -7.46 -2.12
N ARG A 19 -11.45 -6.37 -1.95
CA ARG A 19 -12.89 -6.30 -2.22
C ARG A 19 -13.18 -6.08 -3.71
N GLY A 20 -13.97 -6.97 -4.29
CA GLY A 20 -14.47 -6.89 -5.68
C GLY A 20 -13.68 -7.77 -6.66
N ARG A 21 -14.42 -8.57 -7.44
CA ARG A 21 -13.87 -9.61 -8.33
C ARG A 21 -12.94 -9.05 -9.42
N ARG A 22 -13.41 -8.07 -10.21
CA ARG A 22 -12.61 -7.45 -11.29
C ARG A 22 -11.33 -6.78 -10.78
N LEU A 23 -11.38 -6.15 -9.60
CA LEU A 23 -10.20 -5.52 -9.01
C LEU A 23 -9.20 -6.58 -8.55
N ARG A 24 -9.68 -7.64 -7.89
CA ARG A 24 -8.84 -8.76 -7.46
C ARG A 24 -8.15 -9.45 -8.64
N GLU A 25 -8.87 -9.71 -9.73
CA GLU A 25 -8.30 -10.28 -10.96
C GLU A 25 -7.23 -9.38 -11.57
N ARG A 26 -7.49 -8.07 -11.66
CA ARG A 26 -6.52 -7.09 -12.17
C ARG A 26 -5.28 -6.95 -11.30
N LEU A 27 -5.44 -6.95 -9.97
CA LEU A 27 -4.31 -6.93 -9.04
C LEU A 27 -3.51 -8.23 -9.14
N ARG A 28 -4.20 -9.37 -9.21
CA ARG A 28 -3.58 -10.69 -9.35
C ARG A 28 -2.79 -10.82 -10.65
N SER A 29 -3.28 -10.29 -11.77
CA SER A 29 -2.53 -10.29 -13.04
C SER A 29 -1.26 -9.43 -12.99
N MET A 30 -1.15 -8.51 -12.03
CA MET A 30 0.06 -7.73 -11.77
C MET A 30 0.94 -8.34 -10.66
N GLY A 31 0.60 -9.54 -10.19
CA GLY A 31 1.31 -10.22 -9.09
C GLY A 31 0.98 -9.71 -7.69
N ILE A 32 -0.09 -8.91 -7.54
CA ILE A 32 -0.59 -8.48 -6.22
C ILE A 32 -1.77 -9.36 -5.82
N THR A 33 -1.56 -10.17 -4.78
CA THR A 33 -2.58 -11.03 -4.19
C THR A 33 -2.69 -10.80 -2.69
N GLU A 34 -3.61 -11.50 -2.06
CA GLU A 34 -3.63 -11.62 -0.60
C GLU A 34 -2.33 -12.31 -0.15
N GLY A 35 -1.72 -11.82 0.93
CA GLY A 35 -0.38 -12.17 1.39
C GLY A 35 0.77 -11.37 0.76
N THR A 36 0.51 -10.55 -0.27
CA THR A 36 1.57 -9.73 -0.88
C THR A 36 2.02 -8.63 0.08
N VAL A 37 3.32 -8.58 0.35
CA VAL A 37 3.95 -7.51 1.14
C VAL A 37 4.47 -6.40 0.24
N GLY A 38 4.22 -5.15 0.63
CA GLY A 38 4.71 -3.96 -0.06
C GLY A 38 5.05 -2.83 0.90
N HIS A 39 5.61 -1.77 0.35
CA HIS A 39 5.88 -0.52 1.07
C HIS A 39 5.04 0.60 0.49
N VAL A 40 4.37 1.34 1.36
CA VAL A 40 3.62 2.54 0.94
C VAL A 40 4.64 3.64 0.70
N LEU A 41 4.88 4.00 -0.56
CA LEU A 41 5.80 5.09 -0.89
C LEU A 41 5.13 6.45 -0.75
N GLN A 42 3.85 6.54 -1.12
CA GLN A 42 3.09 7.77 -1.08
C GLN A 42 1.60 7.44 -0.96
N GLY A 43 0.87 8.22 -0.17
CA GLY A 43 -0.59 8.14 -0.11
C GLY A 43 -1.17 9.52 0.18
N HIS A 44 -1.95 10.07 -0.75
CA HIS A 44 -2.88 11.19 -0.49
C HIS A 44 -3.78 11.50 -1.69
N GLY A 45 -5.06 11.78 -1.44
CA GLY A 45 -6.03 12.42 -2.37
C GLY A 45 -6.41 11.66 -3.66
N LEU A 46 -5.43 11.34 -4.51
CA LEU A 46 -5.58 10.76 -5.85
C LEU A 46 -5.39 9.24 -5.87
N GLY A 47 -4.62 8.70 -4.92
CA GLY A 47 -4.30 7.28 -4.86
C GLY A 47 -3.14 6.98 -3.92
N VAL A 48 -2.64 5.75 -4.01
CA VAL A 48 -1.53 5.23 -3.22
C VAL A 48 -0.50 4.60 -4.15
N ILE A 49 0.77 4.91 -3.94
CA ILE A 49 1.88 4.25 -4.63
C ILE A 49 2.43 3.17 -3.71
N LEU A 50 2.24 1.91 -4.12
CA LEU A 50 2.73 0.74 -3.40
C LEU A 50 3.96 0.17 -4.13
N LYS A 51 5.06 -0.01 -3.41
CA LYS A 51 6.24 -0.73 -3.90
C LYS A 51 6.14 -2.21 -3.49
N VAL A 52 6.02 -3.09 -4.46
CA VAL A 52 6.02 -4.55 -4.26
C VAL A 52 7.29 -5.10 -4.92
N GLY A 53 8.21 -5.62 -4.12
CA GLY A 53 9.56 -5.97 -4.59
C GLY A 53 10.25 -4.76 -5.24
N ASN A 54 10.54 -4.86 -6.54
CA ASN A 54 11.18 -3.80 -7.32
C ASN A 54 10.19 -2.94 -8.13
N THR A 55 8.90 -3.30 -8.12
CA THR A 55 7.88 -2.64 -8.94
C THR A 55 7.12 -1.61 -8.12
N ARG A 56 6.89 -0.42 -8.70
CA ARG A 56 6.03 0.63 -8.13
C ARG A 56 4.69 0.60 -8.83
N ILE A 57 3.61 0.45 -8.07
CA ILE A 57 2.26 0.29 -8.59
C ILE A 57 1.40 1.42 -8.03
N ALA A 58 0.82 2.21 -8.94
CA ALA A 58 -0.13 3.25 -8.58
C ALA A 58 -1.54 2.65 -8.46
N ILE A 59 -2.12 2.75 -7.27
CA ILE A 59 -3.46 2.29 -6.95
C ILE A 59 -4.34 3.52 -6.76
N GLY A 60 -5.24 3.76 -7.72
CA GLY A 60 -6.17 4.88 -7.64
C GLY A 60 -7.07 4.78 -6.40
N ARG A 61 -7.58 5.93 -5.93
CA ARG A 61 -8.40 6.05 -4.70
C ARG A 61 -9.49 4.98 -4.58
N GLY A 62 -10.28 4.74 -5.63
CA GLY A 62 -11.37 3.77 -5.61
C GLY A 62 -10.91 2.31 -5.40
N ALA A 63 -9.72 1.96 -5.87
CA ALA A 63 -9.12 0.66 -5.61
C ALA A 63 -8.47 0.61 -4.22
N ALA A 64 -7.81 1.68 -3.78
CA ALA A 64 -7.16 1.77 -2.48
C ALA A 64 -8.14 1.65 -1.30
N HIS A 65 -9.39 2.10 -1.45
CA HIS A 65 -10.46 1.89 -0.45
C HIS A 65 -10.96 0.44 -0.37
N LYS A 66 -10.69 -0.37 -1.41
CA LYS A 66 -11.14 -1.77 -1.52
C LYS A 66 -10.06 -2.78 -1.14
N VAL A 67 -8.81 -2.35 -1.07
CA VAL A 67 -7.69 -3.18 -0.63
C VAL A 67 -7.51 -2.96 0.88
N LEU A 68 -7.75 -4.02 1.66
CA LEU A 68 -7.46 -4.05 3.08
C LEU A 68 -6.03 -4.52 3.28
N VAL A 69 -5.32 -3.82 4.14
CA VAL A 69 -3.94 -4.11 4.49
C VAL A 69 -3.74 -4.20 5.99
N ARG A 70 -2.69 -4.91 6.37
CA ARG A 70 -2.16 -4.95 7.73
C ARG A 70 -0.77 -4.30 7.71
N VAL A 71 -0.57 -3.31 8.57
CA VAL A 71 0.77 -2.76 8.80
C VAL A 71 1.60 -3.86 9.46
N LEU A 72 2.74 -4.15 8.85
CA LEU A 72 3.76 -4.98 9.43
C LEU A 72 4.64 -4.03 10.24
N THR A 73 4.62 -4.18 11.55
CA THR A 73 5.59 -3.50 12.42
C THR A 73 6.96 -3.90 11.91
N PRO A 74 7.81 -2.96 11.46
CA PRO A 74 9.18 -3.31 11.11
C PRO A 74 9.86 -3.78 12.39
N ASP A 75 10.40 -4.99 12.39
CA ASP A 75 11.42 -5.40 13.34
C ASP A 75 12.55 -4.37 13.27
N GLU A 76 12.63 -3.52 14.29
CA GLU A 76 13.66 -2.60 14.82
C GLU A 76 14.72 -1.92 13.91
N GLU A 77 14.99 -2.34 12.66
CA GLU A 77 16.15 -1.93 11.88
C GLU A 77 15.96 -0.76 10.91
N ASN A 78 14.79 -0.11 10.85
CA ASN A 78 14.62 1.09 10.03
C ASN A 78 13.82 2.17 10.78
N PRO A 79 14.48 3.19 11.36
CA PRO A 79 13.78 4.30 11.97
C PRO A 79 12.93 4.99 10.91
N ARG A 80 11.66 5.21 11.25
CA ARG A 80 10.64 5.93 10.46
C ARG A 80 11.29 7.06 9.66
N PRO A 81 11.18 7.11 8.32
CA PRO A 81 11.58 8.30 7.60
C PRO A 81 10.74 9.47 8.15
N LEU A 82 11.48 10.44 8.67
CA LEU A 82 11.03 11.67 9.29
C LEU A 82 9.81 12.22 8.52
N ALA A 83 8.66 12.23 9.18
CA ALA A 83 7.61 13.13 8.77
C ALA A 83 8.23 14.54 8.74
N SER A 84 7.98 15.26 7.64
CA SER A 84 8.53 16.58 7.31
C SER A 84 9.87 16.56 6.57
N GLN A 85 9.79 16.64 5.25
CA GLN A 85 10.54 17.67 4.54
C GLN A 85 9.90 18.02 3.20
N VAL A 86 9.67 19.33 3.06
CA VAL A 86 9.38 20.11 1.86
C VAL A 86 7.94 20.06 1.34
N ARG A 87 7.11 20.95 1.89
CA ARG A 87 6.32 21.83 1.01
C ARG A 87 6.85 23.27 1.19
N PRO A 88 7.11 23.99 0.09
CA PRO A 88 7.66 25.34 0.10
C PRO A 88 6.69 26.37 0.70
#